data_AF-L0GM48-F1
#
_entry.id   AF-L0GM48-F1
#
_cell.length_a   1.000
_cell.length_b   1.000
_cell.length_c   1.000
_cell.angle_alpha   90.00
_cell.angle_beta   90.00
_cell.angle_gamma   90.00
#
_symmetry.space_group_name_H-M   'P 1'
#
loop_
_entity.id
_entity.type
_entity.pdbx_description
1 polymer ?
#
loop_
_entity_poly.entity_id
_entity_poly.type
_entity_poly.pdbx_seq_one_letter_code
_entity_poly.pdbx_strand_id
1 'polypeptide(L)' 'MAALYILIPVAVVLVAVAIWVFFWAVNSGQFDDLDGPAHSILFDDEEPQKPTGSELQKNPETEQRKRNGE' A
#
# COMPACT_ATOMS: atom_id res chain seq x y z
N MET A 1 -14.49 -1.95 48.48
CA MET A 1 -14.16 -0.51 48.43
C MET A 1 -12.74 -0.22 47.91
N ALA A 2 -11.71 -1.05 48.19
CA ALA A 2 -10.35 -0.79 47.73
C ALA A 2 -10.14 -0.86 46.20
N ALA A 3 -10.85 -1.77 45.51
CA ALA A 3 -10.64 -2.00 44.07
C ALA A 3 -10.93 -0.77 43.20
N LEU A 4 -11.89 0.09 43.59
CA LEU A 4 -12.24 1.29 42.83
C LEU A 4 -11.08 2.29 42.77
N TYR A 5 -10.26 2.38 43.82
CA TYR A 5 -9.09 3.27 43.84
C TYR A 5 -7.99 2.85 42.88
N ILE A 6 -7.96 1.57 42.47
CA ILE A 6 -7.02 1.06 41.47
C ILE A 6 -7.67 1.08 40.09
N LEU A 7 -8.94 0.70 39.99
CA LEU A 7 -9.64 0.55 38.72
C LEU A 7 -9.88 1.90 38.01
N ILE A 8 -10.19 2.95 38.76
CA ILE A 8 -10.41 4.30 38.20
C ILE A 8 -9.15 4.83 37.51
N PRO A 9 -7.96 4.91 38.16
CA PRO A 9 -6.77 5.41 37.48
C PRO A 9 -6.31 4.49 36.33
N VAL A 10 -6.45 3.17 36.47
CA VAL A 10 -6.16 2.24 35.36
C VAL A 10 -7.05 2.53 34.15
N ALA A 11 -8.35 2.72 34.36
CA ALA A 11 -9.28 3.05 33.27
C ALA A 11 -8.92 4.38 32.60
N VAL A 12 -8.56 5.41 33.39
CA VAL A 12 -8.13 6.72 32.86
C VAL A 12 -6.86 6.56 32.00
N VAL A 13 -5.87 5.79 32.46
CA VAL A 13 -4.65 5.52 31.69
C VAL A 13 -4.97 4.78 30.38
N LEU A 14 -5.82 3.76 30.42
CA LEU A 14 -6.21 3.01 29.22
C LEU A 14 -6.92 3.91 28.20
N VAL A 15 -7.83 4.78 28.66
CA VAL A 15 -8.50 5.75 27.77
C VAL A 15 -7.50 6.74 27.19
N ALA A 16 -6.56 7.26 27.99
CA ALA A 16 -5.52 8.18 27.51
C ALA A 16 -4.63 7.52 26.44
N VAL A 17 -4.22 6.26 26.65
CA VAL A 17 -3.45 5.48 25.68
C VAL A 17 -4.25 5.26 24.39
N ALA A 18 -5.52 4.88 24.50
CA ALA A 18 -6.38 4.67 23.33
C ALA A 18 -6.53 5.94 22.50
N ILE A 19 -6.74 7.09 23.15
CA ILE A 19 -6.80 8.40 22.49
C ILE A 19 -5.48 8.73 21.81
N TRP A 20 -4.35 8.53 22.50
CA TRP A 20 -3.02 8.79 21.94
C TRP A 20 -2.74 7.94 20.69
N VAL A 21 -3.01 6.64 20.74
CA VAL A 21 -2.87 5.72 19.60
C VAL A 21 -3.79 6.12 18.44
N PHE A 22 -5.04 6.51 18.74
CA PHE A 22 -5.98 6.98 17.73
C PHE A 22 -5.45 8.20 16.98
N PHE A 23 -4.97 9.23 17.69
CA PHE A 23 -4.40 10.41 17.05
C PHE A 23 -3.12 10.10 16.26
N TRP A 24 -2.27 9.20 16.77
CA TRP A 24 -1.09 8.74 16.05
C TRP A 24 -1.47 8.04 14.73
N ALA A 25 -2.48 7.17 14.73
CA ALA A 25 -2.95 6.46 13.55
C ALA A 25 -3.56 7.42 12.51
N VAL A 26 -4.38 8.38 12.95
CA VAL A 26 -4.94 9.43 12.08
C VAL A 26 -3.84 10.27 11.43
N ASN A 27 -2.84 10.70 12.20
CA ASN A 27 -1.73 11.49 11.68
C ASN A 27 -0.76 10.67 10.80
N SER A 28 -0.75 9.34 10.90
CA SER A 28 0.12 8.47 10.09
C SER A 28 -0.34 8.33 8.63
N GLY A 29 -1.38 9.05 8.21
CA GLY A 29 -1.76 9.13 6.79
C GLY A 29 -2.27 7.82 6.18
N GLN A 30 -2.69 6.84 7.00
CA GLN A 30 -3.16 5.53 6.52
C GLN A 30 -4.41 5.61 5.61
N PHE A 31 -5.08 6.77 5.56
CA PHE A 31 -6.24 7.01 4.72
C PHE A 31 -5.91 7.52 3.31
N ASP A 32 -4.65 7.86 3.04
CA ASP A 32 -4.21 8.42 1.74
C ASP A 32 -4.10 7.35 0.64
N ASP A 33 -4.12 6.06 1.02
CA ASP A 33 -4.00 4.91 0.11
C ASP A 33 -5.33 4.13 -0.06
N LEU A 34 -6.46 4.73 0.36
CA LEU A 34 -7.81 4.19 0.07
C LEU A 34 -8.27 4.45 -1.37
N ASP A 35 -7.51 5.24 -2.13
CA ASP A 35 -7.72 5.52 -3.56
C ASP A 35 -7.14 4.42 -4.48
N GLY A 36 -6.66 3.30 -3.92
CA GLY A 36 -5.80 2.33 -4.61
C GLY A 36 -6.40 1.50 -5.77
N PRO A 37 -7.71 1.12 -5.81
CA PRO A 37 -8.22 0.32 -6.94
C PRO A 37 -9.59 0.72 -7.52
N ALA A 38 -10.32 1.68 -6.95
CA ALA A 38 -11.70 1.96 -7.37
C ALA A 38 -11.79 2.58 -8.78
N HIS A 39 -10.71 3.20 -9.26
CA HIS A 39 -10.66 3.83 -10.57
C HIS A 39 -10.19 2.92 -11.72
N SER A 40 -9.72 1.69 -11.46
CA SER A 40 -9.42 0.77 -12.57
C SER A 40 -10.68 0.07 -13.09
N ILE A 41 -11.66 -0.22 -12.23
CA ILE A 41 -12.82 -1.06 -12.60
C ILE A 41 -13.88 -0.34 -13.46
N LEU A 42 -13.93 0.99 -13.43
CA LEU A 42 -14.94 1.78 -14.15
C LEU A 42 -14.45 2.30 -15.52
N PHE A 43 -13.16 2.14 -15.84
CA PHE A 43 -12.56 2.63 -17.09
C PHE A 43 -11.87 1.53 -17.91
N ASP A 44 -11.98 0.25 -17.52
CA ASP A 44 -11.44 -0.90 -18.28
C ASP A 44 -12.22 -1.20 -19.58
N ASP A 45 -13.38 -0.55 -19.80
CA ASP A 45 -14.22 -0.79 -20.98
C ASP A 45 -13.91 0.14 -22.18
N GLU A 46 -13.01 1.12 -22.05
CA GLU A 46 -12.67 2.07 -23.11
C GLU A 46 -11.16 2.25 -23.32
N GLU A 47 -10.41 1.20 -23.68
CA GLU A 47 -9.25 1.37 -24.58
C GLU A 47 -8.70 0.02 -25.09
N PRO A 48 -8.58 -0.19 -26.42
CA PRO A 48 -7.89 -1.34 -26.96
C PRO A 48 -6.37 -1.20 -26.77
N GLN A 49 -5.78 -2.11 -26.00
CA GLN A 49 -4.36 -2.47 -25.97
C GLN A 49 -3.34 -1.33 -25.76
N LYS A 50 -2.82 -1.20 -24.53
CA LYS A 50 -1.46 -0.73 -24.29
C LYS A 50 -0.60 -1.90 -23.81
N PRO A 51 0.47 -2.28 -24.53
CA PRO A 51 1.45 -3.21 -23.99
C PRO A 51 2.18 -2.48 -22.86
N THR A 52 1.94 -2.89 -21.61
CA THR A 52 2.72 -2.43 -20.46
C THR A 52 4.17 -2.78 -20.71
N GLY A 53 4.99 -1.74 -20.92
CA GLY A 53 6.42 -1.86 -21.08
C GLY A 53 7.05 -2.49 -19.85
N SER A 54 7.36 -3.77 -19.94
CA SER A 54 8.49 -4.38 -19.24
C SER A 54 9.64 -4.50 -20.26
N GLU A 55 10.17 -3.37 -20.70
CA GLU A 55 11.50 -3.32 -21.30
C GLU A 55 12.51 -3.13 -20.17
N LEU A 56 13.03 -4.24 -19.65
CA LEU A 56 14.40 -4.35 -19.13
C LEU A 56 14.77 -5.82 -18.92
N GLN A 57 14.68 -6.62 -19.98
CA GLN A 57 15.59 -7.75 -20.15
C GLN A 57 16.03 -7.83 -21.60
N LYS A 58 16.96 -6.94 -21.94
CA LYS A 58 17.75 -6.98 -23.16
C LYS A 58 18.61 -8.24 -23.10
N ASN A 59 18.18 -9.35 -23.70
CA ASN A 59 19.03 -10.51 -23.93
C ASN A 59 19.86 -10.26 -25.21
N PRO A 60 21.19 -10.10 -25.14
CA PRO A 60 22.03 -9.78 -26.32
C PRO A 60 22.26 -10.97 -27.28
N GLU A 61 21.56 -12.09 -27.12
CA GLU A 61 21.89 -13.34 -27.82
C GLU A 61 21.39 -13.43 -29.27
N THR A 62 20.44 -12.57 -29.68
CA THR A 62 19.82 -12.68 -31.01
C THR A 62 20.66 -12.06 -32.14
N GLU A 63 21.64 -11.20 -31.84
CA GLU A 63 22.51 -10.59 -32.87
C GLU A 63 23.69 -11.47 -33.30
N GLN A 64 24.18 -12.40 -32.46
CA GLN A 64 25.36 -13.20 -32.82
C GLN A 64 25.07 -14.30 -33.85
N ARG A 65 23.82 -14.77 -33.98
CA ARG A 65 23.47 -15.83 -34.93
C ARG A 65 23.38 -15.35 -36.38
N LYS A 66 23.31 -14.05 -36.62
CA LYS A 66 23.26 -13.45 -37.98
C LYS A 66 24.64 -13.11 -38.55
N ARG A 67 25.71 -13.07 -37.73
CA ARG A 67 27.08 -12.76 -38.17
C ARG A 67 27.90 -14.01 -38.53
N ASN A 68 27.53 -15.19 -38.04
CA ASN A 68 28.25 -16.46 -38.27
C ASN A 68 27.60 -17.37 -39.33
N GLY A 69 26.68 -16.83 -40.15
CA GLY A 69 25.92 -17.59 -41.15
C GLY A 69 26.09 -17.12 -42.58
N GLU A 70 27.16 -16.37 -42.88
CA GLU A 70 27.61 -16.08 -44.25
C GLU A 70 28.60 -17.15 -44.72
#